data_AF-A0A9E0A7T8-F1
#
_entry.id   AF-A0A9E0A7T8-F1
#
_cell.length_a   1.000
_cell.length_b   1.000
_cell.length_c   1.000
_cell.angle_alpha   90.00
_cell.angle_beta   90.00
_cell.angle_gamma   90.00
#
_symmetry.space_group_name_H-M   'P 1'
#
loop_
_entity.id
_entity.type
_entity.pdbx_description
1 polymer ?
#
loop_
_entity_poly.entity_id
_entity_poly.type
_entity_poly.pdbx_seq_one_letter_code
_entity_poly.pdbx_strand_id
1 'polypeptide(L)'
;FLVNNNRELYEAKRRAYDNESLADLATKTFEKNKIVQYGDELVQQYDPVYRDPIPRHYLDFRSHFLAPRKHFLGMYFDTFWFNLVIIWLMTIALYITLYYESLKKLLDFLGKIKIPTLKK
;
A
#
# COMPACT_ATOMS: atom_id res chain seq x y z
N PHE A 1 -0.04 -29.78 9.42
CA PHE A 1 0.14 -30.30 10.79
C PHE A 1 -1.20 -30.39 11.54
N LEU A 2 -1.89 -29.28 11.87
CA LEU A 2 -3.15 -29.33 12.63
C LEU A 2 -4.31 -30.01 11.87
N VAL A 3 -4.44 -29.79 10.57
CA VAL A 3 -5.46 -30.44 9.73
C VAL A 3 -5.41 -31.97 9.83
N ASN A 4 -4.21 -32.54 9.98
CA ASN A 4 -4.00 -33.99 9.99
C ASN A 4 -4.01 -34.59 11.41
N ASN A 5 -3.65 -33.80 12.43
CA ASN A 5 -3.47 -34.29 13.81
C ASN A 5 -4.65 -33.95 14.73
N ASN A 6 -5.34 -32.82 14.50
CA ASN A 6 -6.47 -32.40 15.31
C ASN A 6 -7.40 -31.47 14.49
N ARG A 7 -8.31 -32.10 13.75
CA ARG A 7 -9.22 -31.42 12.84
C ARG A 7 -10.19 -30.49 13.57
N GLU A 8 -10.73 -30.90 14.71
CA GLU A 8 -11.67 -30.09 15.48
C GLU A 8 -11.04 -28.77 15.95
N LEU A 9 -9.80 -28.83 16.43
CA LEU A 9 -9.06 -27.63 16.84
C LEU A 9 -8.79 -26.69 15.66
N TYR A 10 -8.46 -27.23 14.49
CA TYR A 10 -8.29 -26.43 13.27
C TYR A 10 -9.60 -25.73 12.88
N GLU A 11 -10.72 -26.46 12.85
CA GLU A 11 -12.02 -25.91 12.50
C GLU A 11 -12.51 -24.87 13.52
N ALA A 12 -12.22 -25.06 14.82
CA ALA A 12 -12.50 -24.07 15.84
C ALA A 12 -11.70 -22.77 15.65
N LYS A 13 -10.40 -22.87 15.36
CA LYS A 13 -9.55 -21.70 15.07
C LYS A 13 -9.98 -20.98 13.80
N ARG A 14 -10.29 -21.73 12.75
CA ARG A 14 -10.78 -21.16 11.49
C ARG A 14 -12.07 -20.38 11.72
N ARG A 15 -13.06 -20.95 12.41
CA ARG A 15 -14.31 -20.25 12.73
C ARG A 15 -14.10 -18.99 13.58
N ALA A 16 -13.09 -18.95 14.43
CA ALA A 16 -12.85 -17.82 15.32
C ALA A 16 -12.04 -16.66 14.69
N TYR A 17 -11.15 -16.95 13.74
CA TYR A 17 -10.15 -15.99 13.26
C TYR A 17 -10.03 -15.87 11.74
N ASP A 18 -10.76 -16.66 10.97
CA ASP A 18 -10.72 -16.62 9.50
C ASP A 18 -11.88 -15.76 8.96
N ASN A 19 -11.58 -14.98 7.93
CA ASN A 19 -12.59 -14.21 7.21
C ASN A 19 -12.47 -14.55 5.73
N GLU A 20 -13.41 -15.35 5.25
CA GLU A 20 -13.42 -15.86 3.87
C GLU A 20 -13.45 -14.73 2.85
N SER A 21 -14.25 -13.68 3.08
CA SER A 21 -14.33 -12.52 2.17
C SER A 21 -13.00 -11.77 2.08
N LEU A 22 -12.26 -11.63 3.19
CA LEU A 22 -10.94 -11.01 3.18
C LEU A 22 -9.90 -11.93 2.52
N ALA A 23 -9.97 -13.24 2.78
CA ALA A 23 -9.11 -14.21 2.12
C ALA A 23 -9.28 -14.16 0.60
N ASP A 24 -10.53 -14.23 0.13
CA ASP A 24 -10.87 -14.18 -1.30
C ASP A 24 -10.44 -12.87 -1.97
N LEU A 25 -10.52 -11.75 -1.25
CA LEU A 25 -10.01 -10.47 -1.73
C LEU A 25 -8.48 -10.50 -1.83
N ALA A 26 -7.80 -11.03 -0.82
CA ALA A 26 -6.34 -11.06 -0.73
C ALA A 26 -5.70 -12.01 -1.75
N THR A 27 -6.36 -13.13 -2.04
CA THR A 27 -5.95 -14.12 -3.05
C THR A 27 -6.50 -13.82 -4.44
N LYS A 28 -7.51 -12.94 -4.54
CA LYS A 28 -8.29 -12.72 -5.76
C LYS A 28 -8.82 -14.04 -6.34
N THR A 29 -9.49 -14.85 -5.50
CA THR A 29 -10.01 -16.20 -5.86
C THR A 29 -10.85 -16.18 -7.15
N PHE A 30 -11.61 -15.12 -7.40
CA PHE A 30 -12.51 -14.98 -8.55
C PHE A 30 -11.87 -14.35 -9.81
N GLU A 31 -10.55 -14.15 -9.83
CA GLU A 31 -9.85 -13.60 -10.99
C GLU A 31 -9.91 -14.57 -12.18
N LYS A 32 -10.54 -14.14 -13.27
CA LYS A 32 -10.65 -14.93 -14.51
C LYS A 32 -9.32 -14.98 -15.25
N ASN A 33 -8.60 -13.86 -15.26
CA ASN A 33 -7.34 -13.72 -15.99
C ASN A 33 -6.17 -13.86 -15.02
N LYS A 34 -5.83 -15.10 -14.66
CA LYS A 34 -4.78 -15.39 -13.67
C LYS A 34 -3.39 -14.89 -14.08
N ILE A 35 -3.10 -14.85 -15.37
CA ILE A 35 -1.87 -14.31 -15.92
C ILE A 35 -2.26 -13.35 -17.04
N VAL A 36 -1.71 -12.14 -17.00
CA VAL A 36 -1.93 -11.12 -18.01
C VAL A 36 -0.59 -10.78 -18.64
N GLN A 37 -0.52 -10.79 -19.97
CA GLN A 37 0.65 -10.30 -20.68
C GLN A 37 0.61 -8.77 -20.75
N TYR A 38 1.68 -8.12 -20.31
CA TYR A 38 1.86 -6.68 -20.41
C TYR A 38 3.20 -6.39 -21.10
N GLY A 39 3.14 -6.02 -22.38
CA GLY A 39 4.34 -5.97 -23.23
C GLY A 39 4.97 -7.36 -23.36
N ASP A 40 6.26 -7.45 -23.02
CA ASP A 40 7.03 -8.70 -23.05
C ASP A 40 7.05 -9.44 -21.70
N GLU A 41 6.27 -8.97 -20.71
CA GLU A 41 6.20 -9.56 -19.36
C GLU A 41 4.88 -10.29 -19.11
N LEU A 42 4.94 -11.40 -18.37
CA LEU A 42 3.77 -12.11 -17.86
C LEU A 42 3.54 -11.73 -16.39
N VAL A 43 2.44 -11.05 -16.11
CA VAL A 43 2.09 -10.59 -14.77
C VAL A 43 1.06 -11.51 -14.15
N GLN A 44 1.45 -12.13 -13.03
CA GLN A 44 0.54 -12.91 -12.19
C GLN A 44 -0.52 -12.00 -11.53
N GLN A 45 -1.80 -12.34 -11.64
CA GLN A 45 -2.89 -11.59 -11.02
C GLN A 45 -3.58 -12.32 -9.87
N TYR A 46 -3.41 -13.64 -9.76
CA TYR A 46 -3.90 -14.43 -8.63
C TYR A 46 -2.89 -14.46 -7.48
N ASP A 47 -3.36 -14.73 -6.26
CA ASP A 47 -2.53 -14.84 -5.06
C ASP A 47 -1.56 -13.66 -4.81
N PRO A 48 -1.98 -12.40 -5.01
CA PRO A 48 -1.06 -11.27 -4.92
C PRO A 48 -0.48 -11.06 -3.51
N VAL A 49 -1.18 -11.52 -2.46
CA VAL A 49 -0.71 -11.49 -1.07
C VAL A 49 0.53 -12.36 -0.82
N TYR A 50 0.78 -13.35 -1.67
CA TYR A 50 1.96 -14.21 -1.58
C TYR A 50 3.06 -13.82 -2.57
N ARG A 51 2.86 -12.73 -3.32
CA ARG A 51 3.81 -12.29 -4.34
C ARG A 51 4.59 -11.08 -3.87
N ASP A 52 5.91 -11.18 -3.88
CA ASP A 52 6.78 -10.04 -3.62
C ASP A 52 6.83 -9.05 -4.80
N PRO A 53 7.09 -7.76 -4.54
CA PRO A 53 7.28 -6.80 -5.62
C PRO A 53 8.59 -7.07 -6.36
N ILE A 54 8.58 -6.78 -7.66
CA ILE A 54 9.76 -6.82 -8.54
C ILE A 54 10.31 -5.39 -8.61
N PRO A 55 11.38 -5.06 -7.88
CA PRO A 55 11.93 -3.70 -7.87
C PRO A 55 12.66 -3.42 -9.18
N ARG A 56 12.47 -2.22 -9.74
CA ARG A 56 13.22 -1.78 -10.94
C ARG A 56 14.56 -1.15 -10.59
N HIS A 57 14.68 -0.58 -9.40
CA HIS A 57 15.86 0.16 -8.94
C HIS A 57 15.90 0.26 -7.40
N TYR A 58 17.05 0.63 -6.84
CA TYR A 58 17.30 0.68 -5.38
C TYR A 58 16.28 1.50 -4.56
N LEU A 59 15.78 2.61 -5.12
CA LEU A 59 14.80 3.50 -4.48
C LEU A 59 13.36 3.21 -4.87
N ASP A 60 13.09 2.08 -5.53
CA ASP A 60 11.74 1.73 -5.96
C ASP A 60 10.90 1.26 -4.78
N PHE A 61 9.83 2.01 -4.48
CA PHE A 61 8.82 1.69 -3.48
C PHE A 61 7.49 1.25 -4.09
N ARG A 62 7.40 1.21 -5.43
CA ARG A 62 6.18 0.82 -6.13
C ARG A 62 5.99 -0.69 -6.01
N SER A 63 4.84 -1.10 -5.50
CA SER A 63 4.41 -2.50 -5.45
C SER A 63 2.97 -2.62 -5.92
N HIS A 64 2.52 -3.83 -6.23
CA HIS A 64 1.08 -4.10 -6.30
C HIS A 64 0.42 -3.90 -4.93
N PHE A 65 -0.88 -3.66 -4.95
CA PHE A 65 -1.66 -3.23 -3.78
C PHE A 65 -1.57 -4.22 -2.61
N LEU A 66 -1.74 -5.51 -2.88
CA LEU A 66 -1.76 -6.58 -1.87
C LEU A 66 -0.37 -7.19 -1.59
N ALA A 67 0.73 -6.54 -1.98
CA ALA A 67 2.05 -7.09 -1.74
C ALA A 67 2.32 -7.27 -0.23
N PRO A 68 2.86 -8.42 0.21
CA PRO A 68 3.15 -8.66 1.63
C PRO A 68 4.31 -7.78 2.11
N ARG A 69 5.21 -7.39 1.18
CA ARG A 69 6.40 -6.60 1.43
C ARG A 69 6.48 -5.41 0.47
N LYS A 70 7.14 -4.34 0.92
CA LYS A 70 7.57 -3.19 0.14
C LYS A 70 9.08 -3.25 -0.03
N HIS A 71 9.55 -2.96 -1.23
CA HIS A 71 10.96 -2.72 -1.45
C HIS A 71 11.27 -1.25 -1.16
N PHE A 72 12.36 -0.95 -0.47
CA PHE A 72 12.85 0.41 -0.27
C PHE A 72 14.33 0.35 0.10
N LEU A 73 15.15 1.23 -0.48
CA LEU A 73 16.60 1.30 -0.21
C LEU A 73 17.34 -0.04 -0.35
N GLY A 74 16.94 -0.89 -1.30
CA GLY A 74 17.56 -2.20 -1.52
C GLY A 74 17.15 -3.28 -0.51
N MET A 75 16.21 -2.99 0.39
CA MET A 75 15.72 -3.93 1.40
C MET A 75 14.21 -4.16 1.26
N TYR A 76 13.73 -5.30 1.76
CA TYR A 76 12.30 -5.61 1.84
C TYR A 76 11.80 -5.38 3.26
N PHE A 77 10.70 -4.64 3.37
CA PHE A 77 10.00 -4.35 4.63
C PHE A 77 8.58 -4.89 4.56
N ASP A 78 8.08 -5.46 5.65
CA ASP A 78 6.67 -5.87 5.70
C ASP A 78 5.75 -4.67 5.47
N THR A 79 4.73 -4.86 4.62
CA THR A 79 3.79 -3.79 4.25
C THR A 79 3.12 -3.17 5.47
N PHE A 80 2.87 -3.97 6.52
CA PHE A 80 2.32 -3.49 7.78
C PHE A 80 3.20 -2.40 8.41
N TRP A 81 4.48 -2.72 8.67
CA TRP A 81 5.40 -1.79 9.33
C TRP A 81 5.73 -0.59 8.46
N PHE A 82 5.93 -0.82 7.15
CA PHE A 82 6.19 0.26 6.21
C PHE A 82 5.04 1.28 6.20
N ASN A 83 3.80 0.83 6.03
CA ASN A 83 2.64 1.72 6.01
C ASN A 83 2.43 2.43 7.34
N LEU A 84 2.61 1.72 8.47
CA LEU A 84 2.48 2.30 9.80
C LEU A 84 3.46 3.46 10.01
N VAL A 85 4.74 3.25 9.65
CA VAL A 85 5.77 4.30 9.73
C VAL A 85 5.43 5.49 8.84
N ILE A 86 4.97 5.25 7.60
CA ILE A 86 4.60 6.33 6.68
C ILE A 86 3.43 7.16 7.22
N ILE A 87 2.40 6.52 7.82
CA ILE A 87 1.29 7.24 8.45
C ILE A 87 1.80 8.14 9.57
N TRP A 88 2.65 7.62 10.46
CA TRP A 88 3.24 8.42 11.53
C TRP A 88 4.08 9.60 11.00
N LEU A 89 4.89 9.37 9.97
CA LEU A 89 5.66 10.43 9.33
C LEU A 89 4.76 11.53 8.73
N MET A 90 3.67 11.15 8.04
CA MET A 90 2.69 12.10 7.53
C MET A 90 2.03 12.89 8.67
N THR A 91 1.64 12.22 9.75
CA THR A 91 1.03 12.87 10.92
C THR A 91 1.99 13.88 11.56
N ILE A 92 3.26 13.51 11.76
CA ILE A 92 4.28 14.41 12.30
C ILE A 92 4.52 15.59 11.35
N ALA A 93 4.64 15.34 10.05
CA ALA A 93 4.83 16.39 9.05
C ALA A 93 3.67 17.37 9.01
N LEU A 94 2.42 16.88 9.10
CA LEU A 94 1.23 17.72 9.19
C LEU A 94 1.20 18.53 10.48
N TYR A 95 1.57 17.93 11.62
CA TYR A 95 1.68 18.64 12.89
C TYR A 95 2.69 19.79 12.83
N ILE A 96 3.88 19.54 12.26
CA ILE A 96 4.90 20.58 12.03
C ILE A 96 4.35 21.69 11.13
N THR A 97 3.69 21.32 10.03
CA THR A 97 3.08 22.27 9.08
C THR A 97 2.04 23.16 9.75
N LEU A 98 1.23 22.58 10.65
CA LEU A 98 0.23 23.29 11.42
C LEU A 98 0.88 24.21 12.46
N TYR A 99 1.88 23.71 13.20
CA TYR A 99 2.60 24.47 14.23
C TYR A 99 3.24 25.75 13.68
N TYR A 100 3.82 25.69 12.49
CA TYR A 100 4.44 26.87 11.85
C TYR A 100 3.45 27.75 11.07
N GLU A 101 2.16 27.45 11.12
CA GLU A 101 1.11 28.09 10.32
C GLU A 101 1.48 28.14 8.82
N SER A 102 2.14 27.11 8.30
CA SER A 102 2.71 27.12 6.94
C SER A 102 1.65 27.32 5.86
N LEU A 103 0.44 26.76 6.06
CA LEU A 103 -0.69 26.95 5.16
C LEU A 103 -1.13 28.43 5.09
N LYS A 104 -1.22 29.11 6.24
CA LYS A 104 -1.59 30.53 6.31
C LYS A 104 -0.54 31.39 5.60
N LYS A 105 0.74 31.13 5.85
CA LYS A 105 1.84 31.83 5.15
C LYS A 105 1.77 31.64 3.64
N LEU A 106 1.42 30.44 3.17
CA LEU A 106 1.22 30.17 1.74
C LEU A 106 0.04 30.98 1.17
N LEU A 107 -1.09 31.03 1.87
CA LEU A 107 -2.26 31.82 1.45
C LEU A 107 -1.96 33.32 1.42
N ASP A 108 -1.29 33.85 2.45
CA ASP A 108 -0.87 35.25 2.51
C ASP A 108 0.11 35.60 1.38
N PHE A 109 1.01 34.67 1.03
CA PHE A 109 1.91 34.83 -0.11
C PHE A 109 1.14 34.90 -1.44
N LEU A 110 0.22 33.96 -1.68
CA LEU A 110 -0.61 33.94 -2.89
C LEU A 110 -1.51 35.19 -3.00
N GLY A 111 -2.06 35.67 -1.88
CA GLY A 111 -2.87 36.90 -1.85
C GLY A 111 -2.09 38.18 -2.19
N LYS A 112 -0.77 38.18 -2.01
CA LYS A 112 0.12 39.30 -2.40
C LYS A 112 0.46 39.29 -3.88
N ILE A 113 0.22 38.20 -4.60
CA ILE A 113 0.46 38.12 -6.04
C ILE A 113 -0.62 38.95 -6.74
N LYS A 114 -0.30 40.20 -7.06
CA LYS A 114 -1.14 41.03 -7.92
C LYS A 114 -1.17 40.40 -9.31
N ILE A 115 -2.31 39.86 -9.70
CA ILE A 115 -2.55 39.46 -11.09
C ILE A 115 -2.53 40.75 -11.91
N PRO A 116 -1.59 40.94 -12.85
CA PRO A 116 -1.63 42.08 -13.74
C PRO A 116 -2.92 41.98 -14.57
N THR A 117 -3.85 42.89 -14.32
CA THR A 117 -5.06 42.99 -15.12
C THR A 117 -4.65 43.38 -16.54
N LEU A 118 -4.88 42.47 -17.49
CA LEU A 118 -4.77 42.75 -18.92
C LEU A 118 -5.70 43.92 -19.24
N LYS A 119 -5.13 45.10 -19.49
CA LYS A 119 -5.87 46.24 -20.04
C LYS A 119 -6.31 45.86 -21.46
N LYS A 120 -7.61 45.93 -21.69
CA LYS A 120 -8.25 45.91 -23.01
C LYS A 120 -7.99 47.22 -23.74
#